data_AF-A0AAW2KP16-F1
#
_entry.id   AF-A0AAW2KP16-F1
#
_cell.length_a   1.000
_cell.length_b   1.000
_cell.length_c   1.000
_cell.angle_alpha   90.00
_cell.angle_beta   90.00
_cell.angle_gamma   90.00
#
_symmetry.space_group_name_H-M   'P 1'
#
loop_
_entity.id
_entity.type
_entity.pdbx_description
1 polymer ?
#
loop_
_entity_poly.entity_id
_entity_poly.type
_entity_poly.pdbx_seq_one_letter_code
_entity_poly.pdbx_strand_id
1 'polypeptide(L)'
;MVKFRYMFYSVKAVKICHVMKFSVASSLLKYSLVVSLATILINDPATDMLLVHFDNQIPVPARDGPSTHLRTLWKLKRLHWWLLVVLNIFFLLVGQAAAVLLGRFYYDKGGNSTWMATLVQTAAFPILLVPYSFLRSSNDSPGLSAPSSVLVLCSIYFVVGVLIAGDNMLYSIGLLYLSASTYSLICATQLAFNAVFSFFINRQKFTPLILNAVVILSFSASLLAVNEDSDKPSGVSNRKYVIGILTALAASALYSLLLSLMQLTFEKVLKKETFSVVLEMQIYTAFVATCVTIVGLFASGEWRTIRGEMVSFTTGKVSYIMTLIWTAVAWQVCSVGVVGLVFVVSSLFSNVISTLSLAVTPIASLIVFHDNMNGVKIIAMLIAFWGFASYTYQNYLDDLKVAKNQTAANNDSADDPHC
;
A
#
# COMPACT_ATOMS: atom_id res chain seq x y z
N MET A 1 -33.09 -11.74 27.76
CA MET A 1 -31.96 -12.40 27.05
C MET A 1 -31.42 -11.64 25.83
N VAL A 2 -32.21 -10.83 25.12
CA VAL A 2 -31.74 -10.09 23.92
C VAL A 2 -30.70 -9.00 24.26
N LYS A 3 -30.81 -8.33 25.41
CA LYS A 3 -29.90 -7.24 25.84
C LYS A 3 -28.45 -7.68 26.16
N PHE A 4 -28.23 -8.96 26.47
CA PHE A 4 -26.89 -9.51 26.80
C PHE A 4 -26.07 -9.91 25.56
N ARG A 5 -26.72 -10.26 24.44
CA ARG A 5 -26.02 -10.52 23.16
C ARG A 5 -25.43 -9.24 22.53
N TYR A 6 -26.06 -8.08 22.73
CA TYR A 6 -25.54 -6.79 22.25
C TYR A 6 -24.27 -6.34 22.99
N MET A 7 -24.15 -6.67 24.28
CA MET A 7 -22.94 -6.38 25.06
C MET A 7 -21.73 -7.18 24.56
N PHE A 8 -21.93 -8.43 24.11
CA PHE A 8 -20.87 -9.27 23.55
C PHE A 8 -20.40 -8.83 22.14
N TYR A 9 -21.29 -8.31 21.30
CA TYR A 9 -20.91 -7.75 19.99
C TYR A 9 -20.21 -6.39 20.10
N SER A 10 -20.67 -5.53 21.01
CA SER A 10 -19.98 -4.29 21.36
C SER A 10 -18.58 -4.56 21.91
N VAL A 11 -18.41 -5.60 22.74
CA VAL A 11 -17.09 -6.04 23.24
C VAL A 11 -16.20 -6.62 22.13
N LYS A 12 -16.74 -7.24 21.06
CA LYS A 12 -15.93 -7.74 19.93
C LYS A 12 -15.44 -6.60 19.01
N ALA A 13 -16.29 -5.63 18.67
CA ALA A 13 -15.87 -4.44 17.93
C ALA A 13 -14.93 -3.55 18.76
N VAL A 14 -15.19 -3.41 20.06
CA VAL A 14 -14.27 -2.77 21.01
C VAL A 14 -12.98 -3.57 21.14
N LYS A 15 -12.98 -4.91 21.11
CA LYS A 15 -11.76 -5.74 21.07
C LYS A 15 -10.98 -5.60 19.77
N ILE A 16 -11.63 -5.52 18.61
CA ILE A 16 -10.97 -5.22 17.34
C ILE A 16 -10.34 -3.82 17.40
N CYS A 17 -11.09 -2.82 17.88
CA CYS A 17 -10.56 -1.49 18.18
C CYS A 17 -9.47 -1.48 19.26
N HIS A 18 -9.50 -2.36 20.26
CA HIS A 18 -8.50 -2.41 21.35
C HIS A 18 -7.20 -3.06 20.88
N VAL A 19 -7.32 -4.15 20.10
CA VAL A 19 -6.20 -4.84 19.45
C VAL A 19 -5.58 -3.94 18.38
N MET A 20 -6.39 -3.20 17.60
CA MET A 20 -5.91 -2.19 16.65
C MET A 20 -5.36 -0.94 17.34
N LYS A 21 -5.97 -0.46 18.43
CA LYS A 21 -5.43 0.66 19.27
C LYS A 21 -4.02 0.36 19.72
N PHE A 22 -3.78 -0.84 20.24
CA PHE A 22 -2.48 -1.20 20.79
C PHE A 22 -1.44 -1.49 19.71
N SER A 23 -1.85 -2.14 18.62
CA SER A 23 -0.96 -2.47 17.51
C SER A 23 -0.57 -1.21 16.72
N VAL A 24 -1.53 -0.40 16.26
CA VAL A 24 -1.29 0.75 15.38
C VAL A 24 -0.64 1.92 16.13
N ALA A 25 -1.06 2.24 17.36
CA ALA A 25 -0.44 3.33 18.11
C ALA A 25 1.00 3.00 18.55
N SER A 26 1.26 1.76 19.00
CA SER A 26 2.65 1.36 19.31
C SER A 26 3.50 1.25 18.04
N SER A 27 2.91 0.86 16.91
CA SER A 27 3.58 0.82 15.61
C SER A 27 3.91 2.21 15.07
N LEU A 28 3.01 3.21 15.19
CA LEU A 28 3.26 4.59 14.77
C LEU A 28 4.29 5.29 15.68
N LEU A 29 4.27 5.04 17.00
CA LEU A 29 5.28 5.54 17.93
C LEU A 29 6.65 4.88 17.70
N LYS A 30 6.69 3.56 17.52
CA LYS A 30 7.93 2.83 17.17
C LYS A 30 8.44 3.23 15.79
N TYR A 31 7.56 3.52 14.83
CA TYR A 31 7.93 4.00 13.51
C TYR A 31 8.50 5.41 13.54
N SER A 32 7.87 6.34 14.26
CA SER A 32 8.46 7.66 14.45
C SER A 32 9.82 7.55 15.15
N LEU A 33 9.96 6.69 16.17
CA LEU A 33 11.25 6.48 16.84
C LEU A 33 12.29 5.82 15.92
N VAL A 34 11.94 4.76 15.20
CA VAL A 34 12.86 3.99 14.35
C VAL A 34 13.27 4.80 13.13
N VAL A 35 12.33 5.54 12.50
CA VAL A 35 12.64 6.41 11.37
C VAL A 35 13.39 7.65 11.83
N SER A 36 13.08 8.24 13.00
CA SER A 36 13.89 9.33 13.58
C SER A 36 15.28 8.87 13.98
N LEU A 37 15.46 7.73 14.65
CA LEU A 37 16.78 7.18 14.98
C LEU A 37 17.56 6.79 13.73
N ALA A 38 16.91 6.19 12.72
CA ALA A 38 17.56 5.85 11.46
C ALA A 38 17.97 7.10 10.68
N THR A 39 17.16 8.16 10.70
CA THR A 39 17.48 9.43 10.01
C THR A 39 18.57 10.20 10.74
N ILE A 40 18.60 10.20 12.07
CA ILE A 40 19.68 10.78 12.88
C ILE A 40 21.02 10.07 12.62
N LEU A 41 21.02 8.75 12.43
CA LEU A 41 22.22 7.97 12.12
C LEU A 41 22.67 8.07 10.65
N ILE A 42 21.76 8.40 9.72
CA ILE A 42 22.06 8.61 8.30
C ILE A 42 22.57 10.04 8.05
N ASN A 43 22.11 11.02 8.82
CA ASN A 43 22.44 12.44 8.66
C ASN A 43 23.37 13.00 9.75
N ASP A 44 24.13 12.15 10.45
CA ASP A 44 25.16 12.66 11.37
C ASP A 44 26.33 13.24 10.54
N PRO A 45 26.55 14.57 10.57
CA PRO A 45 27.65 15.21 9.86
C PRO A 45 29.03 14.71 10.32
N ALA A 46 29.14 14.06 11.48
CA ALA A 46 30.38 13.42 11.92
C ALA A 46 30.79 12.21 11.05
N THR A 47 29.81 11.51 10.45
CA THR A 47 30.08 10.39 9.54
C THR A 47 30.50 10.82 8.12
N ASP A 48 30.00 11.95 7.63
CA ASP A 48 30.44 12.53 6.34
C ASP A 48 31.77 13.31 6.46
N MET A 49 32.01 13.99 7.61
CA MET A 49 33.26 14.70 7.87
C MET A 49 34.46 13.73 7.97
N LEU A 50 34.26 12.52 8.48
CA LEU A 50 35.28 11.46 8.46
C LEU A 50 35.57 10.93 7.04
N LEU A 51 34.58 10.93 6.13
CA LEU A 51 34.80 10.50 4.75
C LEU A 51 35.59 11.54 3.93
N VAL A 52 35.31 12.83 4.11
CA VAL A 52 36.04 13.91 3.40
C VAL A 52 37.46 14.08 3.94
N HIS A 53 37.69 13.84 5.24
CA HIS A 53 39.03 13.93 5.82
C HIS A 53 39.94 12.74 5.44
N PHE A 54 39.37 11.56 5.17
CA PHE A 54 40.14 10.37 4.78
C PHE A 54 40.40 10.25 3.27
N ASP A 55 39.62 10.92 2.40
CA ASP A 55 39.83 10.89 0.94
C ASP A 55 41.02 11.75 0.49
N ASN A 56 41.38 12.78 1.28
CA ASN A 56 42.50 13.70 0.98
C ASN A 56 43.87 13.23 1.49
N GLN A 57 43.99 12.03 2.07
CA GLN A 57 45.28 11.47 2.50
C GLN A 57 45.40 9.99 2.15
N ILE A 58 45.56 9.66 0.86
CA ILE A 58 46.11 8.36 0.48
C ILE A 58 47.14 8.53 -0.65
N PRO A 59 48.44 8.43 -0.34
CA PRO A 59 49.37 7.70 -1.20
C PRO A 59 49.15 6.19 -0.97
N VAL A 60 48.88 5.46 -2.05
CA VAL A 60 48.85 3.98 -2.09
C VAL A 60 50.24 3.46 -1.65
N PRO A 61 50.37 2.50 -0.70
CA PRO A 61 50.35 1.09 -1.11
C PRO A 61 49.88 0.03 -0.10
N ALA A 62 49.59 -1.13 -0.71
CA ALA A 62 49.64 -2.52 -0.23
C ALA A 62 48.46 -3.09 0.61
N ARG A 63 47.91 -4.16 0.02
CA ARG A 63 47.10 -5.27 0.58
C ARG A 63 47.00 -5.31 2.11
N ASP A 64 45.81 -5.08 2.63
CA ASP A 64 45.15 -5.93 3.62
C ASP A 64 43.63 -5.67 3.58
N GLY A 65 42.83 -6.73 3.81
CA GLY A 65 41.39 -6.78 3.49
C GLY A 65 40.52 -5.68 4.11
N PRO A 66 39.29 -5.46 3.60
CA PRO A 66 38.44 -4.36 4.04
C PRO A 66 38.22 -4.44 5.55
N SER A 67 38.64 -3.38 6.24
CA SER A 67 38.61 -3.22 7.69
C SER A 67 37.25 -3.62 8.27
N THR A 68 37.28 -4.33 9.40
CA THR A 68 36.12 -4.87 10.14
C THR A 68 35.04 -3.81 10.40
N HIS A 69 35.44 -2.54 10.48
CA HIS A 69 34.56 -1.39 10.64
C HIS A 69 33.66 -1.14 9.41
N LEU A 70 34.23 -1.19 8.19
CA LEU A 70 33.48 -1.02 6.94
C LEU A 70 32.42 -2.13 6.79
N ARG A 71 32.80 -3.37 7.12
CA ARG A 71 31.89 -4.53 7.09
C ARG A 71 30.76 -4.41 8.13
N THR A 72 31.03 -3.80 9.28
CA THR A 72 30.04 -3.60 10.35
C THR A 72 29.06 -2.49 10.00
N LEU A 73 29.55 -1.38 9.43
CA LEU A 73 28.73 -0.30 8.89
C LEU A 73 27.83 -0.77 7.74
N TRP A 74 28.35 -1.59 6.84
CA TRP A 74 27.56 -2.22 5.76
C TRP A 74 26.50 -3.19 6.29
N LYS A 75 26.83 -3.99 7.31
CA LYS A 75 25.86 -4.88 7.98
C LYS A 75 24.77 -4.09 8.70
N LEU A 76 25.12 -3.00 9.37
CA LEU A 76 24.17 -2.08 9.99
C LEU A 76 23.25 -1.48 8.91
N LYS A 77 23.79 -0.83 7.87
CA LYS A 77 22.97 -0.26 6.77
C LYS A 77 22.03 -1.30 6.13
N ARG A 78 22.49 -2.52 5.92
CA ARG A 78 21.68 -3.63 5.40
C ARG A 78 20.56 -4.05 6.36
N LEU A 79 20.85 -4.17 7.66
CA LEU A 79 19.86 -4.52 8.67
C LEU A 79 18.78 -3.44 8.81
N HIS A 80 19.15 -2.16 8.72
CA HIS A 80 18.22 -1.04 8.72
C HIS A 80 17.28 -1.05 7.51
N TRP A 81 17.82 -1.31 6.31
CA TRP A 81 17.01 -1.47 5.10
C TRP A 81 15.99 -2.60 5.26
N TRP A 82 16.42 -3.77 5.73
CA TRP A 82 15.52 -4.91 5.98
C TRP A 82 14.45 -4.61 7.03
N LEU A 83 14.81 -3.93 8.11
CA LEU A 83 13.86 -3.51 9.14
C LEU A 83 12.79 -2.60 8.53
N LEU A 84 13.20 -1.63 7.73
CA LEU A 84 12.30 -0.68 7.09
C LEU A 84 11.38 -1.38 6.07
N VAL A 85 11.88 -2.34 5.30
CA VAL A 85 11.06 -3.20 4.42
C VAL A 85 10.02 -3.99 5.22
N VAL A 86 10.45 -4.71 6.26
CA VAL A 86 9.55 -5.54 7.09
C VAL A 86 8.47 -4.69 7.76
N LEU A 87 8.83 -3.50 8.23
CA LEU A 87 7.90 -2.57 8.85
C LEU A 87 6.84 -2.07 7.87
N ASN A 88 7.24 -1.70 6.65
CA ASN A 88 6.29 -1.27 5.62
C ASN A 88 5.39 -2.42 5.14
N ILE A 89 5.92 -3.66 5.03
CA ILE A 89 5.11 -4.86 4.80
C ILE A 89 4.06 -5.01 5.89
N PHE A 90 4.47 -4.92 7.17
CA PHE A 90 3.55 -5.04 8.30
C PHE A 90 2.44 -3.98 8.25
N PHE A 91 2.78 -2.72 7.95
CA PHE A 91 1.82 -1.62 7.83
C PHE A 91 0.82 -1.84 6.72
N LEU A 92 1.30 -2.26 5.56
CA LEU A 92 0.47 -2.59 4.41
C LEU A 92 -0.48 -3.76 4.74
N LEU A 93 0.04 -4.87 5.27
CA LEU A 93 -0.77 -6.07 5.52
C LEU A 93 -1.88 -5.78 6.55
N VAL A 94 -1.50 -5.21 7.70
CA VAL A 94 -2.44 -4.94 8.80
C VAL A 94 -3.40 -3.81 8.44
N GLY A 95 -2.89 -2.72 7.88
CA GLY A 95 -3.69 -1.56 7.50
C GLY A 95 -4.75 -1.91 6.47
N GLN A 96 -4.36 -2.61 5.40
CA GLN A 96 -5.27 -2.96 4.31
C GLN A 96 -6.37 -3.94 4.78
N ALA A 97 -5.99 -5.01 5.47
CA ALA A 97 -6.97 -5.98 5.99
C ALA A 97 -7.94 -5.31 6.97
N ALA A 98 -7.43 -4.49 7.89
CA ALA A 98 -8.27 -3.74 8.83
C ALA A 98 -9.26 -2.82 8.10
N ALA A 99 -8.76 -2.02 7.14
CA ALA A 99 -9.54 -1.03 6.42
C ALA A 99 -10.65 -1.67 5.59
N VAL A 100 -10.38 -2.78 4.90
CA VAL A 100 -11.38 -3.54 4.13
C VAL A 100 -12.47 -4.11 5.04
N LEU A 101 -12.11 -4.72 6.17
CA LEU A 101 -13.09 -5.27 7.11
C LEU A 101 -13.95 -4.17 7.76
N LEU A 102 -13.34 -3.05 8.17
CA LEU A 102 -14.08 -1.91 8.75
C LEU A 102 -14.98 -1.23 7.70
N GLY A 103 -14.53 -1.11 6.46
CA GLY A 103 -15.33 -0.63 5.33
C GLY A 103 -16.54 -1.51 5.06
N ARG A 104 -16.37 -2.85 5.09
CA ARG A 104 -17.50 -3.77 4.96
C ARG A 104 -18.45 -3.69 6.14
N PHE A 105 -17.92 -3.60 7.37
CA PHE A 105 -18.73 -3.40 8.57
C PHE A 105 -19.57 -2.13 8.49
N TYR A 106 -19.04 -1.04 7.94
CA TYR A 106 -19.80 0.20 7.72
C TYR A 106 -21.04 -0.06 6.86
N TYR A 107 -20.90 -0.69 5.69
CA TYR A 107 -22.03 -0.99 4.81
C TYR A 107 -23.01 -2.02 5.41
N ASP A 108 -22.50 -3.08 6.03
CA ASP A 108 -23.34 -4.12 6.65
C ASP A 108 -24.19 -3.61 7.82
N LYS A 109 -23.75 -2.53 8.50
CA LYS A 109 -24.45 -1.96 9.66
C LYS A 109 -25.35 -0.79 9.31
N GLY A 110 -25.55 -0.50 8.03
CA GLY A 110 -26.49 0.50 7.54
C GLY A 110 -25.85 1.79 7.05
N GLY A 111 -24.53 1.81 6.86
CA GLY A 111 -23.85 2.84 6.08
C GLY A 111 -24.27 2.76 4.61
N ASN A 112 -24.50 3.90 3.97
CA ASN A 112 -24.97 3.99 2.60
C ASN A 112 -24.29 5.10 1.79
N SER A 113 -23.63 6.06 2.45
CA SER A 113 -22.89 7.14 1.80
C SER A 113 -21.57 6.63 1.20
N THR A 114 -21.55 6.51 -0.12
CA THR A 114 -20.35 6.12 -0.87
C THR A 114 -19.27 7.20 -0.80
N TRP A 115 -19.66 8.47 -0.79
CA TRP A 115 -18.70 9.58 -0.67
C TRP A 115 -18.10 9.67 0.73
N MET A 116 -18.84 9.34 1.80
CA MET A 116 -18.27 9.23 3.14
C MET A 116 -17.25 8.09 3.23
N ALA A 117 -17.60 6.92 2.71
CA ALA A 117 -16.68 5.77 2.65
C ALA A 117 -15.43 6.08 1.80
N THR A 118 -15.56 6.91 0.77
CA THR A 118 -14.44 7.38 -0.06
C THR A 118 -13.56 8.38 0.69
N LEU A 119 -14.20 9.35 1.37
CA LEU A 119 -13.53 10.41 2.12
C LEU A 119 -12.63 9.83 3.21
N VAL A 120 -13.13 8.87 4.00
CA VAL A 120 -12.35 8.30 5.11
C VAL A 120 -11.05 7.64 4.66
N GLN A 121 -10.94 7.17 3.43
CA GLN A 121 -9.69 6.55 2.94
C GLN A 121 -8.51 7.53 2.94
N THR A 122 -8.78 8.84 2.78
CA THR A 122 -7.74 9.88 2.71
C THR A 122 -7.82 10.91 3.83
N ALA A 123 -8.95 11.06 4.51
CA ALA A 123 -9.20 12.12 5.49
C ALA A 123 -8.24 12.14 6.69
N ALA A 124 -7.60 11.01 7.03
CA ALA A 124 -6.67 10.93 8.15
C ALA A 124 -5.22 11.32 7.80
N PHE A 125 -4.96 11.84 6.60
CA PHE A 125 -3.64 12.35 6.20
C PHE A 125 -2.97 13.32 7.19
N PRO A 126 -3.68 14.15 7.99
CA PRO A 126 -3.02 15.05 8.93
C PRO A 126 -2.22 14.33 10.02
N ILE A 127 -2.54 13.06 10.31
CA ILE A 127 -1.76 12.23 11.25
C ILE A 127 -0.31 12.09 10.79
N LEU A 128 -0.05 12.14 9.48
CA LEU A 128 1.27 12.04 8.89
C LEU A 128 2.12 13.30 9.05
N LEU A 129 1.52 14.44 9.42
CA LEU A 129 2.26 15.68 9.71
C LEU A 129 3.15 15.55 10.95
N VAL A 130 2.75 14.71 11.91
CA VAL A 130 3.53 14.45 13.13
C VAL A 130 4.89 13.83 12.79
N PRO A 131 4.98 12.64 12.15
CA PRO A 131 6.27 12.06 11.77
C PRO A 131 7.01 12.93 10.75
N TYR A 132 6.31 13.63 9.85
CA TYR A 132 6.94 14.55 8.90
C TYR A 132 7.70 15.69 9.59
N SER A 133 7.12 16.29 10.63
CA SER A 133 7.73 17.40 11.37
C SER A 133 8.98 16.95 12.15
N PHE A 134 8.93 15.77 12.77
CA PHE A 134 10.08 15.18 13.46
C PHE A 134 11.25 14.87 12.51
N LEU A 135 10.96 14.48 11.27
CA LEU A 135 11.99 14.15 10.28
C LEU A 135 12.55 15.38 9.56
N ARG A 136 11.73 16.44 9.41
CA ARG A 136 12.16 17.70 8.80
C ARG A 136 13.12 18.47 9.70
N SER A 137 12.91 18.43 11.02
CA SER A 137 13.76 19.14 11.98
C SER A 137 15.23 18.66 12.01
N SER A 138 15.54 17.48 11.47
CA SER A 138 16.90 16.94 11.43
C SER A 138 17.68 17.29 10.16
N ASN A 139 17.05 17.91 9.14
CA ASN A 139 17.61 18.00 7.78
C ASN A 139 17.82 19.43 7.25
N ASP A 140 17.83 20.44 8.10
CA ASP A 140 18.09 21.81 7.65
C ASP A 140 19.59 22.02 7.38
N SER A 141 20.02 21.56 6.21
CA SER A 141 21.16 22.09 5.47
C SER A 141 20.68 22.34 4.04
N PRO A 142 20.66 23.59 3.55
CA PRO A 142 20.13 23.90 2.22
C PRO A 142 21.15 23.47 1.16
N GLY A 143 21.16 22.18 0.84
CA GLY A 143 21.93 21.59 -0.25
C GLY A 143 21.27 21.87 -1.60
N LEU A 144 21.96 22.68 -2.39
CA LEU A 144 21.65 23.15 -3.74
C LEU A 144 21.29 22.00 -4.71
N SER A 145 20.05 21.54 -4.71
CA SER A 145 19.52 20.63 -5.74
C SER A 145 18.50 21.40 -6.56
N ALA A 146 18.76 21.56 -7.86
CA ALA A 146 17.93 22.31 -8.79
C ALA A 146 16.44 21.94 -8.58
N PRO A 147 15.55 22.93 -8.40
CA PRO A 147 14.15 22.63 -8.20
C PRO A 147 13.64 21.99 -9.48
N SER A 148 13.11 20.76 -9.39
CA SER A 148 12.03 20.41 -10.32
C SER A 148 11.03 21.57 -10.24
N SER A 149 10.66 22.15 -11.39
CA SER A 149 9.77 23.32 -11.40
C SER A 149 8.60 23.02 -10.46
N VAL A 150 8.45 23.81 -9.39
CA VAL A 150 7.46 23.56 -8.33
C VAL A 150 6.07 23.32 -8.94
N LEU A 151 5.80 23.99 -10.05
CA LEU A 151 4.60 23.83 -10.87
C LEU A 151 4.41 22.41 -11.42
N VAL A 152 5.49 21.75 -11.90
CA VAL A 152 5.46 20.34 -12.34
C VAL A 152 5.15 19.43 -11.16
N LEU A 153 5.78 19.64 -10.01
CA LEU A 153 5.55 18.81 -8.82
C LEU A 153 4.10 18.96 -8.31
N CYS A 154 3.61 20.20 -8.22
CA CYS A 154 2.21 20.49 -7.88
C CYS A 154 1.24 19.85 -8.89
N SER A 155 1.54 19.91 -10.19
CA SER A 155 0.73 19.27 -11.23
C SER A 155 0.67 17.76 -11.05
N ILE A 156 1.80 17.12 -10.72
CA ILE A 156 1.84 15.67 -10.49
C ILE A 156 1.02 15.31 -9.26
N TYR A 157 1.21 16.00 -8.14
CA TYR A 157 0.44 15.75 -6.92
C TYR A 157 -1.06 15.97 -7.12
N PHE A 158 -1.43 16.97 -7.92
CA PHE A 158 -2.81 17.21 -8.28
C PHE A 158 -3.39 16.06 -9.09
N VAL A 159 -2.74 15.66 -10.19
CA VAL A 159 -3.21 14.57 -11.05
C VAL A 159 -3.28 13.25 -10.28
N VAL A 160 -2.23 12.90 -9.54
CA VAL A 160 -2.19 11.67 -8.74
C VAL A 160 -3.27 11.71 -7.64
N GLY A 161 -3.45 12.83 -6.96
CA GLY A 161 -4.50 12.98 -5.94
C GLY A 161 -5.91 12.86 -6.49
N VAL A 162 -6.18 13.39 -7.69
CA VAL A 162 -7.47 13.20 -8.38
C VAL A 162 -7.68 11.74 -8.76
N LEU A 163 -6.66 11.05 -9.26
CA LEU A 163 -6.73 9.62 -9.58
C LEU A 163 -6.97 8.78 -8.31
N ILE A 164 -6.33 9.12 -7.18
CA ILE A 164 -6.58 8.47 -5.87
C ILE A 164 -8.03 8.67 -5.44
N ALA A 165 -8.60 9.87 -5.59
CA ALA A 165 -10.01 10.10 -5.26
C ALA A 165 -10.96 9.22 -6.10
N GLY A 166 -10.66 9.08 -7.40
CA GLY A 166 -11.39 8.18 -8.29
C GLY A 166 -11.26 6.71 -7.90
N ASP A 167 -10.06 6.26 -7.56
CA ASP A 167 -9.77 4.90 -7.10
C ASP A 167 -10.53 4.56 -5.82
N ASN A 168 -10.44 5.44 -4.81
CA ASN A 168 -11.15 5.30 -3.55
C ASN A 168 -12.68 5.22 -3.75
N MET A 169 -13.22 5.95 -4.74
CA MET A 169 -14.65 5.92 -5.06
C MET A 169 -15.03 4.57 -5.68
N LEU A 170 -14.26 4.08 -6.65
CA LEU A 170 -14.47 2.77 -7.26
C LEU A 170 -14.42 1.67 -6.19
N TYR A 171 -13.46 1.73 -5.26
CA TYR A 171 -13.38 0.81 -4.13
C TYR A 171 -14.58 0.91 -3.19
N SER A 172 -15.04 2.11 -2.88
CA SER A 172 -16.22 2.33 -2.03
C SER A 172 -17.48 1.73 -2.64
N ILE A 173 -17.67 1.87 -3.96
CA ILE A 173 -18.80 1.26 -4.69
C ILE A 173 -18.65 -0.27 -4.74
N GLY A 174 -17.44 -0.78 -4.97
CA GLY A 174 -17.15 -2.22 -4.96
C GLY A 174 -17.52 -2.86 -3.62
N LEU A 175 -17.07 -2.28 -2.50
CA LEU A 175 -17.36 -2.76 -1.14
C LEU A 175 -18.84 -2.64 -0.75
N LEU A 176 -19.59 -1.71 -1.34
CA LEU A 176 -21.03 -1.57 -1.10
C LEU A 176 -21.80 -2.80 -1.61
N TYR A 177 -21.44 -3.32 -2.79
CA TYR A 177 -22.21 -4.38 -3.46
C TYR A 177 -21.61 -5.79 -3.34
N LEU A 178 -20.34 -5.90 -2.95
CA LEU A 178 -19.64 -7.19 -2.81
C LEU A 178 -19.36 -7.54 -1.35
N SER A 179 -19.31 -8.83 -1.03
CA SER A 179 -18.75 -9.30 0.24
C SER A 179 -17.25 -8.94 0.32
N ALA A 180 -16.69 -8.80 1.52
CA ALA A 180 -15.28 -8.45 1.68
C ALA A 180 -14.34 -9.51 1.05
N SER A 181 -14.73 -10.78 1.10
CA SER A 181 -14.01 -11.88 0.48
C SER A 181 -14.04 -11.83 -1.06
N THR A 182 -15.21 -11.62 -1.68
CA THR A 182 -15.32 -11.48 -3.14
C THR A 182 -14.60 -10.24 -3.65
N TYR A 183 -14.77 -9.10 -2.95
CA TYR A 183 -14.05 -7.87 -3.24
C TYR A 183 -12.54 -8.08 -3.25
N SER A 184 -11.99 -8.72 -2.21
CA SER A 184 -10.54 -8.91 -2.09
C SER A 184 -9.98 -9.82 -3.18
N LEU A 185 -10.71 -10.88 -3.55
CA LEU A 185 -10.29 -11.79 -4.63
C LEU A 185 -10.29 -11.10 -6.00
N ILE A 186 -11.28 -10.26 -6.29
CA ILE A 186 -11.30 -9.48 -7.53
C ILE A 186 -10.16 -8.46 -7.53
N CYS A 187 -9.95 -7.79 -6.39
CA CYS A 187 -8.88 -6.80 -6.27
C CYS A 187 -7.48 -7.41 -6.45
N ALA A 188 -7.29 -8.71 -6.19
CA ALA A 188 -6.02 -9.40 -6.45
C ALA A 188 -5.61 -9.40 -7.94
N THR A 189 -6.55 -9.13 -8.86
CA THR A 189 -6.23 -8.91 -10.29
C THR A 189 -5.32 -7.71 -10.54
N GLN A 190 -5.15 -6.82 -9.56
CA GLN A 190 -4.17 -5.71 -9.61
C GLN A 190 -2.75 -6.19 -9.94
N LEU A 191 -2.37 -7.43 -9.57
CA LEU A 191 -1.06 -7.97 -9.93
C LEU A 191 -0.87 -8.05 -11.45
N ALA A 192 -1.92 -8.44 -12.17
CA ALA A 192 -1.93 -8.53 -13.63
C ALA A 192 -1.79 -7.14 -14.28
N PHE A 193 -2.58 -6.17 -13.83
CA PHE A 193 -2.54 -4.80 -14.35
C PHE A 193 -1.23 -4.09 -14.07
N ASN A 194 -0.66 -4.25 -12.87
CA ASN A 194 0.62 -3.63 -12.53
C ASN A 194 1.75 -4.16 -13.39
N ALA A 195 1.69 -5.44 -13.75
CA ALA A 195 2.61 -5.98 -14.72
C ALA A 195 2.47 -5.22 -16.05
N VAL A 196 1.28 -5.13 -16.63
CA VAL A 196 1.07 -4.38 -17.88
C VAL A 196 1.57 -2.93 -17.77
N PHE A 197 1.21 -2.19 -16.72
CA PHE A 197 1.62 -0.80 -16.56
C PHE A 197 3.12 -0.64 -16.28
N SER A 198 3.73 -1.51 -15.49
CA SER A 198 5.17 -1.47 -15.21
C SER A 198 6.00 -1.78 -16.46
N PHE A 199 5.47 -2.57 -17.41
CA PHE A 199 6.09 -2.75 -18.73
C PHE A 199 6.12 -1.45 -19.52
N PHE A 200 4.96 -0.83 -19.70
CA PHE A 200 4.81 0.32 -20.59
C PHE A 200 5.37 1.61 -19.99
N ILE A 201 5.18 1.84 -18.68
CA ILE A 201 5.52 3.09 -18.00
C ILE A 201 6.94 3.04 -17.43
N ASN A 202 7.30 1.96 -16.72
CA ASN A 202 8.58 1.85 -16.02
C ASN A 202 9.66 1.13 -16.84
N ARG A 203 9.33 0.67 -18.06
CA ARG A 203 10.23 -0.07 -18.97
C ARG A 203 10.93 -1.28 -18.32
N GLN A 204 10.30 -1.91 -17.34
CA GLN A 204 10.78 -3.20 -16.84
C GLN A 204 10.64 -4.25 -17.94
N LYS A 205 11.60 -5.18 -18.06
CA LYS A 205 11.57 -6.23 -19.10
C LYS A 205 10.62 -7.36 -18.66
N PHE A 206 9.80 -7.87 -19.59
CA PHE A 206 8.73 -8.83 -19.28
C PHE A 206 9.07 -10.24 -19.70
N THR A 207 8.66 -11.18 -18.84
CA THR A 207 8.84 -12.63 -19.00
C THR A 207 7.46 -13.28 -19.26
N PRO A 208 7.34 -14.35 -20.08
CA PRO A 208 6.06 -14.98 -20.47
C PRO A 208 5.11 -15.37 -19.33
N LEU A 209 5.63 -15.53 -18.12
CA LEU A 209 4.88 -15.90 -16.92
C LEU A 209 3.95 -14.80 -16.40
N ILE A 210 4.24 -13.54 -16.69
CA ILE A 210 3.33 -12.44 -16.35
C ILE A 210 2.04 -12.52 -17.17
N LEU A 211 2.16 -12.83 -18.46
CA LEU A 211 1.01 -13.09 -19.32
C LEU A 211 0.19 -14.28 -18.79
N ASN A 212 0.86 -15.34 -18.33
CA ASN A 212 0.17 -16.48 -17.71
C ASN A 212 -0.57 -16.08 -16.43
N ALA A 213 0.03 -15.27 -15.55
CA ALA A 213 -0.62 -14.76 -14.35
C ALA A 213 -1.83 -13.87 -14.67
N VAL A 214 -1.75 -13.03 -15.69
CA VAL A 214 -2.87 -12.19 -16.18
C VAL A 214 -4.03 -13.05 -16.65
N VAL A 215 -3.75 -14.08 -17.45
CA VAL A 215 -4.77 -15.01 -17.96
C VAL A 215 -5.43 -15.80 -16.82
N ILE A 216 -4.63 -16.31 -15.88
CA ILE A 216 -5.13 -17.06 -14.72
C ILE A 216 -5.98 -16.18 -13.78
N LEU A 217 -5.56 -14.94 -13.51
CA LEU A 217 -6.31 -13.99 -12.68
C LEU A 217 -7.60 -13.53 -13.38
N SER A 218 -7.58 -13.36 -14.70
CA SER A 218 -8.77 -13.07 -15.51
C SER A 218 -9.77 -14.23 -15.47
N PHE A 219 -9.27 -15.46 -15.49
CA PHE A 219 -10.09 -16.67 -15.34
C PHE A 219 -10.67 -16.77 -13.92
N SER A 220 -9.89 -16.43 -12.87
CA SER A 220 -10.37 -16.41 -11.48
C SER A 220 -11.48 -15.37 -11.26
N ALA A 221 -11.34 -14.16 -11.83
CA ALA A 221 -12.38 -13.14 -11.80
C ALA A 221 -13.65 -13.57 -12.55
N SER A 222 -13.49 -14.24 -13.69
CA SER A 222 -14.60 -14.79 -14.48
C SER A 222 -15.32 -15.91 -13.73
N LEU A 223 -14.58 -16.79 -13.04
CA LEU A 223 -15.13 -17.90 -12.26
C LEU A 223 -15.95 -17.40 -11.05
N LEU A 224 -15.49 -16.31 -10.41
CA LEU A 224 -16.23 -15.64 -9.33
C LEU A 224 -17.49 -14.91 -9.85
N ALA A 225 -17.43 -14.35 -11.06
CA ALA A 225 -18.58 -13.70 -11.70
C ALA A 225 -19.67 -14.71 -12.11
N VAL A 226 -19.33 -15.96 -12.40
CA VAL A 226 -20.31 -17.00 -12.77
C VAL A 226 -20.97 -17.65 -11.55
N ASN A 227 -20.38 -17.54 -10.34
CA ASN A 227 -20.90 -18.16 -9.12
C ASN A 227 -21.88 -17.27 -8.33
N GLU A 228 -22.75 -16.52 -9.04
CA GLU A 228 -23.59 -15.42 -8.51
C GLU A 228 -24.56 -15.83 -7.39
N ASP A 229 -25.08 -17.06 -7.39
CA ASP A 229 -26.19 -17.45 -6.51
C ASP A 229 -25.80 -17.72 -5.06
N SER A 230 -24.50 -17.94 -4.76
CA SER A 230 -24.03 -18.31 -3.41
C SER A 230 -23.33 -17.19 -2.63
N ASP A 231 -22.91 -16.10 -3.28
CA ASP A 231 -21.96 -15.11 -2.73
C ASP A 231 -22.48 -13.67 -2.65
N LYS A 232 -23.72 -13.46 -3.09
CA LYS A 232 -24.38 -12.17 -3.14
C LYS A 232 -24.85 -11.71 -1.76
N PRO A 233 -24.48 -10.49 -1.29
CA PRO A 233 -25.00 -9.96 -0.04
C PRO A 233 -26.53 -9.83 -0.06
N SER A 234 -27.18 -10.06 1.08
CA SER A 234 -28.64 -10.03 1.19
C SER A 234 -29.21 -8.67 0.78
N GLY A 235 -30.24 -8.67 -0.08
CA GLY A 235 -30.91 -7.45 -0.56
C GLY A 235 -30.22 -6.73 -1.74
N VAL A 236 -29.08 -7.22 -2.23
CA VAL A 236 -28.47 -6.71 -3.47
C VAL A 236 -29.22 -7.25 -4.69
N SER A 237 -29.20 -6.55 -5.83
CA SER A 237 -29.77 -7.05 -7.11
C SER A 237 -28.64 -7.53 -8.03
N ASN A 238 -28.90 -8.42 -8.99
CA ASN A 238 -27.83 -8.95 -9.87
C ASN A 238 -27.11 -7.82 -10.63
N ARG A 239 -27.86 -6.81 -11.11
CA ARG A 239 -27.28 -5.63 -11.75
C ARG A 239 -26.30 -4.87 -10.83
N LYS A 240 -26.64 -4.71 -9.55
CA LYS A 240 -25.76 -4.04 -8.56
C LYS A 240 -24.53 -4.89 -8.25
N TYR A 241 -24.68 -6.21 -8.20
CA TYR A 241 -23.57 -7.13 -8.00
C TYR A 241 -22.55 -7.04 -9.15
N VAL A 242 -23.02 -7.06 -10.41
CA VAL A 242 -22.15 -6.86 -11.59
C VAL A 242 -21.47 -5.49 -11.58
N ILE A 243 -22.18 -4.42 -11.19
CA ILE A 243 -21.56 -3.10 -11.02
C ILE A 243 -20.43 -3.18 -9.99
N GLY A 244 -20.63 -3.87 -8.86
CA GLY A 244 -19.60 -4.11 -7.85
C GLY A 244 -18.35 -4.78 -8.42
N ILE A 245 -18.53 -5.85 -9.21
CA ILE A 245 -17.42 -6.57 -9.88
C ILE A 245 -16.66 -5.63 -10.82
N LEU A 246 -17.38 -4.90 -11.69
CA LEU A 246 -16.78 -3.99 -12.66
C LEU A 246 -16.01 -2.85 -11.97
N THR A 247 -16.57 -2.27 -10.91
CA THR A 247 -15.90 -1.21 -10.14
C THR A 247 -14.67 -1.72 -9.40
N ALA A 248 -14.69 -2.93 -8.85
CA ALA A 248 -13.53 -3.53 -8.20
C ALA A 248 -12.41 -3.84 -9.20
N LEU A 249 -12.75 -4.33 -10.40
CA LEU A 249 -11.79 -4.56 -11.48
C LEU A 249 -11.16 -3.25 -11.96
N ALA A 250 -11.98 -2.21 -12.14
CA ALA A 250 -11.51 -0.88 -12.53
C ALA A 250 -10.60 -0.26 -11.46
N ALA A 251 -10.94 -0.41 -10.17
CA ALA A 251 -10.09 0.03 -9.07
C ALA A 251 -8.74 -0.70 -9.07
N SER A 252 -8.73 -2.02 -9.30
CA SER A 252 -7.49 -2.82 -9.40
C SER A 252 -6.54 -2.30 -10.48
N ALA A 253 -7.11 -1.93 -11.64
CA ALA A 253 -6.34 -1.35 -12.74
C ALA A 253 -5.83 0.06 -12.38
N LEU A 254 -6.67 0.90 -11.79
CA LEU A 254 -6.31 2.26 -11.42
C LEU A 254 -5.27 2.30 -10.29
N TYR A 255 -5.40 1.45 -9.27
CA TYR A 255 -4.41 1.25 -8.21
C TYR A 255 -3.04 0.84 -8.78
N SER A 256 -3.03 -0.09 -9.74
CA SER A 256 -1.80 -0.52 -10.41
C SER A 256 -1.11 0.60 -11.20
N LEU A 257 -1.92 1.42 -11.88
CA LEU A 257 -1.45 2.61 -12.57
C LEU A 257 -0.88 3.63 -11.58
N LEU A 258 -1.57 3.88 -10.47
CA LEU A 258 -1.11 4.75 -9.39
C LEU A 258 0.25 4.31 -8.86
N LEU A 259 0.45 3.03 -8.54
CA LEU A 259 1.75 2.51 -8.08
C LEU A 259 2.88 2.78 -9.09
N SER A 260 2.60 2.61 -10.39
CA SER A 260 3.57 2.88 -11.45
C SER A 260 3.92 4.37 -11.56
N LEU A 261 2.91 5.25 -11.50
CA LEU A 261 3.11 6.71 -11.52
C LEU A 261 3.87 7.20 -10.28
N MET A 262 3.61 6.62 -9.11
CA MET A 262 4.32 6.95 -7.87
C MET A 262 5.82 6.60 -8.00
N GLN A 263 6.15 5.41 -8.50
CA GLN A 263 7.54 5.01 -8.75
C GLN A 263 8.23 5.95 -9.76
N LEU A 264 7.57 6.24 -10.89
CA LEU A 264 8.12 7.15 -11.90
C LEU A 264 8.43 8.52 -11.29
N THR A 265 7.54 9.03 -10.42
CA THR A 265 7.71 10.32 -9.77
C THR A 265 8.91 10.32 -8.82
N PHE A 266 9.13 9.24 -8.06
CA PHE A 266 10.34 9.10 -7.23
C PHE A 266 11.62 9.07 -8.07
N GLU A 267 11.67 8.25 -9.12
CA GLU A 267 12.86 8.06 -9.94
C GLU A 267 13.21 9.27 -10.81
N LYS A 268 12.20 9.95 -11.37
CA LYS A 268 12.41 11.00 -12.38
C LYS A 268 12.33 12.41 -11.82
N VAL A 269 11.50 12.64 -10.80
CA VAL A 269 11.16 13.99 -10.34
C VAL A 269 11.75 14.30 -8.98
N LEU A 270 11.54 13.43 -7.98
CA LEU A 270 12.01 13.73 -6.62
C LEU A 270 13.50 13.45 -6.44
N LYS A 271 14.04 12.36 -7.02
CA LYS A 271 15.49 12.01 -7.02
C LYS A 271 16.19 12.08 -5.66
N LYS A 272 15.43 12.18 -4.57
CA LYS A 272 15.89 12.39 -3.20
C LYS A 272 15.68 11.09 -2.43
N GLU A 273 16.74 10.62 -1.80
CA GLU A 273 16.75 9.33 -1.08
C GLU A 273 16.39 9.48 0.41
N THR A 274 15.47 10.39 0.76
CA THR A 274 15.03 10.54 2.16
C THR A 274 13.61 10.04 2.37
N PHE A 275 13.37 9.38 3.49
CA PHE A 275 12.03 8.90 3.82
C PHE A 275 11.00 10.03 4.01
N SER A 276 11.46 11.26 4.28
CA SER A 276 10.61 12.47 4.33
C SER A 276 9.84 12.70 3.02
N VAL A 277 10.43 12.32 1.88
CA VAL A 277 9.82 12.40 0.54
C VAL A 277 8.59 11.49 0.40
N VAL A 278 8.61 10.31 1.03
CA VAL A 278 7.47 9.37 1.05
C VAL A 278 6.27 10.01 1.76
N LEU A 279 6.52 10.60 2.93
CA LEU A 279 5.47 11.30 3.69
C LEU A 279 4.98 12.54 2.96
N GLU A 280 5.88 13.31 2.33
CA GLU A 280 5.53 14.49 1.56
C GLU A 280 4.58 14.16 0.39
N MET A 281 4.96 13.16 -0.42
CA MET A 281 4.14 12.70 -1.54
C MET A 281 2.77 12.21 -1.07
N GLN A 282 2.74 11.43 0.03
CA GLN A 282 1.50 10.93 0.60
C GLN A 282 0.60 12.05 1.13
N ILE A 283 1.15 13.04 1.84
CA ILE A 283 0.38 14.14 2.42
C ILE A 283 -0.27 14.99 1.32
N TYR A 284 0.49 15.39 0.30
CA TYR A 284 -0.04 16.26 -0.75
C TYR A 284 -1.05 15.55 -1.65
N THR A 285 -0.80 14.31 -2.03
CA THR A 285 -1.74 13.54 -2.86
C THR A 285 -3.02 13.20 -2.08
N ALA A 286 -2.91 12.84 -0.79
CA ALA A 286 -4.08 12.62 0.07
C ALA A 286 -4.86 13.90 0.37
N PHE A 287 -4.20 15.05 0.48
CA PHE A 287 -4.86 16.35 0.62
C PHE A 287 -5.74 16.66 -0.60
N VAL A 288 -5.17 16.55 -1.81
CA VAL A 288 -5.93 16.76 -3.05
C VAL A 288 -7.10 15.77 -3.14
N ALA A 289 -6.86 14.49 -2.86
CA ALA A 289 -7.92 13.47 -2.87
C ALA A 289 -9.04 13.80 -1.86
N THR A 290 -8.67 14.27 -0.67
CA THR A 290 -9.62 14.70 0.36
C THR A 290 -10.45 15.90 -0.13
N CYS A 291 -9.83 16.90 -0.77
CA CYS A 291 -10.57 18.02 -1.34
C CYS A 291 -11.57 17.59 -2.42
N VAL A 292 -11.14 16.74 -3.37
CA VAL A 292 -12.00 16.23 -4.45
C VAL A 292 -13.18 15.44 -3.88
N THR A 293 -12.93 14.58 -2.89
CA THR A 293 -13.97 13.76 -2.27
C THR A 293 -14.94 14.58 -1.42
N ILE A 294 -14.47 15.63 -0.74
CA ILE A 294 -15.34 16.61 -0.06
C ILE A 294 -16.25 17.30 -1.07
N VAL A 295 -15.70 17.78 -2.20
CA VAL A 295 -16.50 18.39 -3.27
C VAL A 295 -17.55 17.42 -3.79
N GLY A 296 -17.18 16.15 -4.03
CA GLY A 296 -18.11 15.11 -4.45
C GLY A 296 -19.20 14.79 -3.40
N LEU A 297 -18.85 14.78 -2.11
CA LEU A 297 -19.79 14.59 -1.00
C LEU A 297 -20.83 15.72 -0.94
N PHE A 298 -20.40 16.97 -1.15
CA PHE A 298 -21.31 18.11 -1.17
C PHE A 298 -22.15 18.15 -2.45
N ALA A 299 -21.55 17.91 -3.61
CA ALA A 299 -22.21 17.93 -4.91
C ALA A 299 -23.26 16.82 -5.06
N SER A 300 -23.01 15.64 -4.50
CA SER A 300 -23.97 14.51 -4.51
C SER A 300 -25.17 14.70 -3.57
N GLY A 301 -25.07 15.62 -2.61
CA GLY A 301 -26.09 15.82 -1.58
C GLY A 301 -26.10 14.77 -0.46
N GLU A 302 -25.21 13.76 -0.50
CA GLU A 302 -25.12 12.71 0.53
C GLU A 302 -24.81 13.28 1.92
N TRP A 303 -24.20 14.46 2.00
CA TRP A 303 -23.96 15.16 3.27
C TRP A 303 -25.23 15.35 4.11
N ARG A 304 -26.40 15.49 3.47
CA ARG A 304 -27.69 15.68 4.15
C ARG A 304 -28.17 14.40 4.84
N THR A 305 -27.80 13.23 4.32
CA THR A 305 -28.28 11.93 4.80
C THR A 305 -27.38 11.32 5.87
N ILE A 306 -26.13 11.77 6.02
CA ILE A 306 -25.16 11.24 7.02
C ILE A 306 -25.74 11.26 8.44
N ARG A 307 -26.42 12.34 8.84
CA ARG A 307 -26.99 12.42 10.20
C ARG A 307 -28.07 11.36 10.42
N GLY A 308 -28.90 11.12 9.42
CA GLY A 308 -29.91 10.06 9.44
C GLY A 308 -29.24 8.69 9.50
N GLU A 309 -28.26 8.46 8.64
CA GLU A 309 -27.46 7.24 8.56
C GLU A 309 -26.82 6.87 9.91
N MET A 310 -26.15 7.83 10.55
CA MET A 310 -25.52 7.64 11.85
C MET A 310 -26.54 7.28 12.96
N VAL A 311 -27.75 7.84 12.89
CA VAL A 311 -28.83 7.54 13.84
C VAL A 311 -29.42 6.16 13.59
N SER A 312 -29.59 5.77 12.32
CA SER A 312 -30.11 4.46 11.92
C SER A 312 -29.08 3.33 11.94
N PHE A 313 -27.80 3.63 12.23
CA PHE A 313 -26.74 2.64 12.27
C PHE A 313 -27.04 1.57 13.32
N THR A 314 -27.08 0.32 12.89
CA THR A 314 -27.62 -0.80 13.69
C THR A 314 -26.87 -1.04 15.01
N THR A 315 -25.58 -0.70 15.08
CA THR A 315 -24.76 -0.80 16.30
C THR A 315 -24.63 0.53 17.06
N GLY A 316 -25.35 1.57 16.63
CA GLY A 316 -25.44 2.87 17.27
C GLY A 316 -24.39 3.89 16.83
N LYS A 317 -24.62 5.15 17.21
CA LYS A 317 -23.84 6.33 16.76
C LYS A 317 -22.35 6.26 17.10
N VAL A 318 -22.01 5.78 18.29
CA VAL A 318 -20.60 5.67 18.71
C VAL A 318 -19.87 4.63 17.87
N SER A 319 -20.52 3.51 17.57
CA SER A 319 -19.94 2.49 16.69
C SER A 319 -19.72 3.05 15.29
N TYR A 320 -20.66 3.82 14.75
CA TYR A 320 -20.52 4.48 13.44
C TYR A 320 -19.28 5.36 13.37
N ILE A 321 -19.13 6.29 14.33
CA ILE A 321 -18.00 7.22 14.39
C ILE A 321 -16.68 6.44 14.55
N MET A 322 -16.65 5.45 15.44
CA MET A 322 -15.46 4.62 15.64
C MET A 322 -15.08 3.86 14.38
N THR A 323 -16.05 3.30 13.65
CA THR A 323 -15.78 2.63 12.37
C THR A 323 -15.13 3.59 11.38
N LEU A 324 -15.68 4.79 11.19
CA LEU A 324 -15.10 5.77 10.26
C LEU A 324 -13.69 6.20 10.67
N ILE A 325 -13.44 6.47 11.96
CA ILE A 325 -12.12 6.87 12.46
C ILE A 325 -11.09 5.75 12.25
N TRP A 326 -11.41 4.52 12.64
CA TRP A 326 -10.47 3.40 12.50
C TRP A 326 -10.25 2.99 11.05
N THR A 327 -11.28 3.10 10.19
CA THR A 327 -11.12 2.96 8.75
C THR A 327 -10.11 3.98 8.23
N ALA A 328 -10.25 5.25 8.62
CA ALA A 328 -9.35 6.30 8.17
C ALA A 328 -7.91 6.07 8.63
N VAL A 329 -7.71 5.73 9.90
CA VAL A 329 -6.38 5.42 10.45
C VAL A 329 -5.78 4.19 9.74
N ALA A 330 -6.55 3.13 9.53
CA ALA A 330 -6.08 1.91 8.88
C ALA A 330 -5.66 2.16 7.42
N TRP A 331 -6.43 2.97 6.68
CA TRP A 331 -6.06 3.38 5.32
C TRP A 331 -4.78 4.21 5.28
N GLN A 332 -4.57 5.12 6.23
CA GLN A 332 -3.32 5.89 6.27
C GLN A 332 -2.11 5.02 6.59
N VAL A 333 -2.22 4.10 7.54
CA VAL A 333 -1.14 3.13 7.84
C VAL A 333 -0.84 2.28 6.61
N CYS A 334 -1.88 1.75 5.96
CA CYS A 334 -1.74 1.00 4.70
C CYS A 334 -1.01 1.82 3.64
N SER A 335 -1.45 3.06 3.42
CA SER A 335 -0.94 3.92 2.36
C SER A 335 0.53 4.29 2.59
N VAL A 336 0.93 4.56 3.84
CA VAL A 336 2.35 4.72 4.20
C VAL A 336 3.15 3.46 3.88
N GLY A 337 2.65 2.28 4.25
CA GLY A 337 3.32 1.00 3.94
C GLY A 337 3.50 0.77 2.44
N VAL A 338 2.47 1.09 1.64
CA VAL A 338 2.50 0.99 0.18
C VAL A 338 3.53 1.96 -0.41
N VAL A 339 3.42 3.26 -0.14
CA VAL A 339 4.34 4.26 -0.72
C VAL A 339 5.76 4.04 -0.22
N GLY A 340 5.94 3.60 1.03
CA GLY A 340 7.23 3.23 1.58
C GLY A 340 7.86 2.04 0.85
N LEU A 341 7.11 0.99 0.53
CA LEU A 341 7.64 -0.13 -0.27
C LEU A 341 7.97 0.27 -1.72
N VAL A 342 7.16 1.15 -2.32
CA VAL A 342 7.44 1.70 -3.65
C VAL A 342 8.80 2.42 -3.65
N PHE A 343 9.05 3.24 -2.62
CA PHE A 343 10.28 4.00 -2.47
C PHE A 343 11.51 3.12 -2.17
N VAL A 344 11.37 2.13 -1.29
CA VAL A 344 12.51 1.35 -0.76
C VAL A 344 12.88 0.16 -1.65
N VAL A 345 11.90 -0.36 -2.39
CA VAL A 345 12.05 -1.57 -3.20
C VAL A 345 11.57 -1.35 -4.63
N SER A 346 10.25 -1.22 -4.86
CA SER A 346 9.63 -0.95 -6.17
C SER A 346 8.09 -0.97 -6.09
N SER A 347 7.42 -0.43 -7.11
CA SER A 347 5.96 -0.56 -7.30
C SER A 347 5.53 -2.02 -7.44
N LEU A 348 6.32 -2.81 -8.19
CA LEU A 348 6.09 -4.24 -8.37
C LEU A 348 6.06 -4.98 -7.03
N PHE A 349 7.11 -4.80 -6.21
CA PHE A 349 7.19 -5.46 -4.91
C PHE A 349 6.06 -5.00 -3.98
N SER A 350 5.77 -3.70 -3.93
CA SER A 350 4.65 -3.18 -3.14
C SER A 350 3.32 -3.80 -3.54
N ASN A 351 3.03 -3.90 -4.85
CA ASN A 351 1.78 -4.47 -5.33
C ASN A 351 1.66 -5.98 -5.02
N VAL A 352 2.78 -6.69 -5.07
CA VAL A 352 2.86 -8.12 -4.74
C VAL A 352 2.48 -8.35 -3.28
N ILE A 353 3.00 -7.53 -2.36
CA ILE A 353 2.64 -7.57 -0.95
C ILE A 353 1.17 -7.13 -0.72
N SER A 354 0.68 -6.11 -1.43
CA SER A 354 -0.74 -5.70 -1.39
C SER A 354 -1.68 -6.81 -1.85
N THR A 355 -1.30 -7.51 -2.92
CA THR A 355 -2.06 -8.65 -3.45
C THR A 355 -2.08 -9.81 -2.46
N LEU A 356 -0.94 -10.09 -1.80
CA LEU A 356 -0.88 -11.10 -0.74
C LEU A 356 -1.82 -10.74 0.43
N SER A 357 -1.85 -9.46 0.83
CA SER A 357 -2.81 -8.98 1.85
C SER A 357 -4.26 -9.24 1.43
N LEU A 358 -4.62 -8.96 0.18
CA LEU A 358 -5.95 -9.24 -0.36
C LEU A 358 -6.26 -10.75 -0.41
N ALA A 359 -5.29 -11.60 -0.73
CA ALA A 359 -5.48 -13.05 -0.74
C ALA A 359 -5.71 -13.62 0.68
N VAL A 360 -5.12 -13.00 1.70
CA VAL A 360 -5.29 -13.40 3.11
C VAL A 360 -6.56 -12.80 3.74
N THR A 361 -7.03 -11.65 3.26
CA THR A 361 -8.20 -10.93 3.80
C THR A 361 -9.49 -11.78 3.85
N PRO A 362 -9.82 -12.66 2.88
CA PRO A 362 -10.94 -13.60 2.98
C PRO A 362 -10.93 -14.49 4.24
N ILE A 363 -9.75 -14.92 4.70
CA ILE A 363 -9.60 -15.72 5.93
C ILE A 363 -10.01 -14.87 7.14
N ALA A 364 -9.55 -13.62 7.19
CA ALA A 364 -9.94 -12.68 8.24
C ALA A 364 -11.44 -12.37 8.19
N SER A 365 -12.01 -12.25 6.99
CA SER A 365 -13.45 -12.05 6.79
C SER A 365 -14.28 -13.25 7.29
N LEU A 366 -13.83 -14.48 6.99
CA LEU A 366 -14.49 -15.69 7.49
C LEU A 366 -14.48 -15.76 9.03
N ILE A 367 -13.38 -15.37 9.68
CA ILE A 367 -13.28 -15.37 11.15
C ILE A 367 -14.17 -14.28 11.78
N VAL A 368 -14.23 -13.09 11.18
CA VAL A 368 -14.90 -11.91 11.76
C VAL A 368 -16.38 -11.84 11.41
N PHE A 369 -16.72 -12.07 10.15
CA PHE A 369 -18.07 -11.93 9.60
C PHE A 369 -18.80 -13.26 9.39
N HIS A 370 -18.09 -14.39 9.53
CA HIS A 370 -18.62 -15.70 9.14
C HIS A 370 -19.09 -15.72 7.67
N ASP A 371 -18.34 -15.02 6.81
CA ASP A 371 -18.53 -15.05 5.35
C ASP A 371 -18.55 -16.50 4.86
N ASN A 372 -19.51 -16.84 4.00
CA ASN A 372 -19.53 -18.14 3.34
C ASN A 372 -18.27 -18.28 2.46
N MET A 373 -17.40 -19.24 2.78
CA MET A 373 -16.31 -19.67 1.89
C MET A 373 -16.76 -20.90 1.12
N ASN A 374 -17.35 -20.67 -0.06
CA ASN A 374 -17.68 -21.75 -0.99
C ASN A 374 -16.40 -22.30 -1.66
N GLY A 375 -16.46 -23.51 -2.22
CA GLY A 375 -15.33 -24.17 -2.89
C GLY A 375 -14.66 -23.30 -3.96
N VAL A 376 -15.45 -22.48 -4.68
CA VAL A 376 -14.93 -21.53 -5.67
C VAL A 376 -14.05 -20.44 -5.06
N LYS A 377 -14.40 -19.90 -3.88
CA LYS A 377 -13.57 -18.92 -3.16
C LYS A 377 -12.26 -19.54 -2.68
N ILE A 378 -12.30 -20.80 -2.24
CA ILE A 378 -11.10 -21.54 -1.83
C ILE A 378 -10.19 -21.77 -3.05
N ILE A 379 -10.75 -22.19 -4.18
CA ILE A 379 -10.01 -22.37 -5.43
C ILE A 379 -9.42 -21.03 -5.91
N ALA A 380 -10.19 -19.94 -5.90
CA ALA A 380 -9.71 -18.60 -6.26
C ALA A 380 -8.57 -18.12 -5.34
N MET A 381 -8.68 -18.36 -4.04
CA MET A 381 -7.62 -18.06 -3.07
C MET A 381 -6.35 -18.87 -3.38
N LEU A 382 -6.46 -20.18 -3.62
CA LEU A 382 -5.32 -21.04 -3.98
C LEU A 382 -4.68 -20.62 -5.31
N ILE A 383 -5.48 -20.23 -6.30
CA ILE A 383 -5.01 -19.69 -7.58
C ILE A 383 -4.24 -18.37 -7.37
N ALA A 384 -4.74 -17.47 -6.52
CA ALA A 384 -4.05 -16.22 -6.19
C ALA A 384 -2.69 -16.49 -5.50
N PHE A 385 -2.63 -17.45 -4.58
CA PHE A 385 -1.38 -17.90 -3.96
C PHE A 385 -0.41 -18.53 -4.98
N TRP A 386 -0.91 -19.35 -5.91
CA TRP A 386 -0.10 -19.95 -6.96
C TRP A 386 0.46 -18.91 -7.94
N GLY A 387 -0.37 -17.94 -8.35
CA GLY A 387 0.06 -16.81 -9.17
C GLY A 387 1.15 -15.99 -8.49
N PHE A 388 0.99 -15.73 -7.18
CA PHE A 388 1.99 -15.05 -6.36
C PHE A 388 3.31 -15.84 -6.26
N ALA A 389 3.26 -17.14 -5.99
CA ALA A 389 4.44 -17.98 -5.88
C ALA A 389 5.21 -18.05 -7.20
N SER A 390 4.48 -18.21 -8.32
CA SER A 390 5.05 -18.24 -9.67
C SER A 390 5.74 -16.93 -10.02
N TYR A 391 5.11 -15.80 -9.68
CA TYR A 391 5.68 -14.47 -9.89
C TYR A 391 6.98 -14.25 -9.09
N THR A 392 6.96 -14.58 -7.80
CA THR A 392 8.13 -14.38 -6.90
C THR A 392 9.30 -15.26 -7.31
N TYR A 393 9.02 -16.53 -7.66
CA TYR A 393 10.04 -17.46 -8.14
C TYR A 393 10.69 -16.99 -9.44
N GLN A 394 9.92 -16.40 -10.36
CA GLN A 394 10.46 -15.92 -11.62
C GLN A 394 11.34 -14.68 -11.43
N ASN A 395 10.95 -13.73 -10.58
CA ASN A 395 11.80 -12.58 -10.26
C ASN A 395 13.14 -13.02 -9.68
N TYR A 396 13.14 -14.04 -8.82
CA TYR A 396 14.36 -14.64 -8.31
C TYR A 396 15.24 -15.23 -9.42
N LEU A 397 14.64 -15.94 -10.40
CA LEU A 397 15.39 -16.48 -11.54
C LEU A 397 15.96 -15.38 -12.45
N ASP A 398 15.23 -14.29 -12.64
CA ASP A 398 15.68 -13.18 -13.48
C ASP A 398 16.82 -12.40 -12.79
N ASP A 399 16.77 -12.21 -11.47
CA ASP A 399 17.88 -11.68 -10.67
C ASP A 399 19.14 -12.57 -10.75
N LEU A 400 18.97 -13.90 -10.69
CA LEU A 400 20.08 -14.84 -10.86
C LEU A 400 20.70 -14.76 -12.26
N LYS A 401 19.89 -14.56 -13.31
CA LYS A 401 20.40 -14.39 -14.68
C LYS A 401 21.17 -13.08 -14.83
N VAL A 402 20.67 -11.98 -14.25
CA VAL A 402 21.37 -10.69 -14.25
C VAL A 402 22.70 -10.81 -13.51
N ALA A 403 22.72 -11.42 -12.32
CA ALA A 403 23.94 -11.68 -11.57
C ALA A 403 24.93 -12.55 -12.36
N LYS A 404 24.46 -13.61 -13.01
CA LYS A 404 25.31 -14.49 -13.83
C LYS A 404 25.88 -13.76 -15.05
N ASN A 405 25.11 -12.91 -15.71
CA ASN A 405 25.56 -12.14 -16.87
C ASN A 405 26.57 -11.04 -16.48
N GLN A 406 26.43 -10.44 -15.29
CA GLN A 406 27.42 -9.49 -14.76
C GLN A 406 28.74 -10.18 -14.41
N THR A 407 28.68 -11.37 -13.81
CA THR A 407 29.90 -12.16 -13.53
C THR A 407 30.58 -12.63 -14.82
N ALA A 408 29.82 -13.01 -15.84
CA ALA A 408 30.37 -13.38 -17.15
C ALA A 408 31.03 -12.17 -17.85
N ALA A 409 30.36 -11.01 -17.89
CA ALA A 409 30.91 -9.79 -18.49
C ALA A 409 32.17 -9.29 -17.77
N ASN A 410 32.23 -9.39 -16.44
CA ASN A 410 33.42 -9.01 -15.67
C ASN A 410 34.62 -9.95 -15.92
N ASN A 411 34.35 -11.24 -16.18
CA ASN A 411 35.41 -12.21 -16.51
C ASN A 411 35.92 -11.99 -17.95
N ASP A 412 35.04 -11.69 -18.91
CA ASP A 412 35.45 -11.40 -20.29
C ASP A 412 36.28 -10.10 -20.39
N SER A 413 36.03 -9.11 -19.53
CA SER A 413 36.84 -7.89 -19.46
C SER A 413 38.18 -8.03 -18.72
N ALA A 414 38.40 -9.15 -18.01
CA ALA A 414 39.66 -9.43 -17.31
C ALA A 414 40.65 -10.22 -18.18
N ASP A 415 40.20 -10.82 -19.28
CA ASP A 415 40.99 -11.62 -20.22
C ASP A 415 41.36 -10.86 -21.52
N ASP A 416 41.12 -9.54 -21.60
CA ASP A 416 41.51 -8.74 -22.76
C ASP A 416 43.03 -8.44 -22.73
N PRO A 417 43.87 -8.98 -23.66
CA PRO A 417 45.33 -8.87 -23.59
C PRO A 417 45.90 -7.49 -23.96
N HIS A 418 45.08 -6.44 -23.97
CA HIS A 418 45.43 -5.10 -24.46
C HIS A 418 45.25 -3.96 -23.43
N CYS A 419 45.36 -4.25 -22.14
CA CYS A 419 45.66 -3.24 -21.10
C CYS A 419 47.12 -3.29 -20.66
#